data_AF-A0A1H7P2I4-F1
#
_entry.id   AF-A0A1H7P2I4-F1
#
_cell.length_a   1.000
_cell.length_b   1.000
_cell.length_c   1.000
_cell.angle_alpha   90.00
_cell.angle_beta   90.00
_cell.angle_gamma   90.00
#
_symmetry.space_group_name_H-M   'P 1'
#
loop_
_entity.id
_entity.type
_entity.pdbx_description
1 polymer ?
#
loop_
_entity_poly.entity_id
_entity_poly.type
_entity_poly.pdbx_seq_one_letter_code
_entity_poly.pdbx_strand_id
1 'polypeptide(L)' 'MKTIAINVPPNLADAFEKADTERKRTAELYINAWLADFFSNQSANERLFDIMKKATAEAKAKGFNEAELQELLKSDE' A
#
# COMPACT_ATOMS: atom_id res chain seq x y z
N MET A 1 -11.74 -10.83 16.07
CA MET A 1 -11.23 -10.70 14.68
C MET A 1 -12.40 -10.82 13.73
N LYS A 2 -12.36 -10.17 12.56
CA LYS A 2 -13.37 -10.36 11.51
C LYS A 2 -12.84 -11.39 10.51
N THR A 3 -13.70 -12.26 10.02
CA THR A 3 -13.34 -13.29 9.03
C THR A 3 -13.82 -12.87 7.65
N ILE A 4 -13.01 -13.11 6.63
CA ILE A 4 -13.37 -12.90 5.22
C ILE A 4 -13.33 -14.24 4.49
N ALA A 5 -14.20 -14.41 3.50
CA ALA A 5 -14.17 -15.56 2.60
C ALA A 5 -13.43 -15.15 1.32
N ILE A 6 -12.52 -16.01 0.86
CA ILE A 6 -11.79 -15.83 -0.40
C ILE A 6 -12.09 -17.01 -1.32
N ASN A 7 -12.42 -16.71 -2.57
CA ASN A 7 -12.58 -17.76 -3.59
C ASN A 7 -11.20 -18.18 -4.06
N VAL A 8 -10.92 -19.48 -3.99
CA VAL A 8 -9.66 -20.08 -4.45
C VAL A 8 -9.94 -21.17 -5.48
N PRO A 9 -8.98 -21.50 -6.34
CA PRO A 9 -9.05 -22.66 -7.23
C PRO A 9 -9.43 -23.95 -6.48
N PRO A 10 -10.27 -24.83 -7.06
CA PRO A 10 -10.77 -26.03 -6.39
C PRO A 10 -9.67 -26.95 -5.83
N ASN A 11 -8.55 -27.08 -6.55
CA ASN A 11 -7.41 -27.89 -6.11
C ASN A 11 -6.76 -27.35 -4.83
N LEU A 12 -6.74 -26.03 -4.63
CA LEU A 12 -6.22 -25.41 -3.41
C LEU A 12 -7.22 -25.53 -2.26
N ALA A 13 -8.52 -25.41 -2.54
CA ALA A 13 -9.57 -25.67 -1.56
C ALA A 13 -9.48 -27.12 -1.05
N ASP A 14 -9.43 -28.09 -1.97
CA ASP A 14 -9.32 -29.51 -1.63
C ASP A 14 -8.05 -29.82 -0.82
N ALA A 15 -6.92 -29.21 -1.18
CA ALA A 15 -5.66 -29.39 -0.47
C ALA A 15 -5.72 -28.79 0.94
N PHE A 16 -6.34 -27.62 1.10
CA PHE A 16 -6.53 -26.99 2.40
C PHE A 16 -7.50 -27.80 3.26
N GLU A 17 -8.62 -28.27 2.72
CA GLU A 17 -9.60 -29.08 3.46
C GLU A 17 -9.00 -30.38 4.01
N LYS A 18 -8.17 -31.06 3.20
CA LYS A 18 -7.49 -32.32 3.56
C LYS A 18 -6.28 -32.12 4.48
N ALA A 19 -5.82 -30.89 4.68
CA ALA A 19 -4.69 -30.61 5.56
C ALA A 19 -5.06 -30.77 7.05
N ASP A 20 -4.06 -31.15 7.85
CA ASP A 20 -4.17 -31.15 9.30
C ASP A 20 -4.30 -29.73 9.88
N THR A 21 -4.68 -29.64 11.16
CA THR A 21 -4.92 -28.38 11.85
C THR A 21 -3.69 -27.46 11.87
N GLU A 22 -2.49 -28.03 11.98
CA GLU A 22 -1.24 -27.26 12.06
C GLU A 22 -0.91 -26.60 10.72
N ARG A 23 -1.09 -27.34 9.62
CA ARG A 23 -0.90 -26.85 8.25
C ARG A 23 -1.96 -25.82 7.87
N LYS A 24 -3.22 -26.02 8.27
CA LYS A 24 -4.30 -25.03 8.08
C LYS A 24 -3.96 -23.70 8.75
N ARG A 25 -3.57 -23.75 10.02
CA ARG A 25 -3.16 -22.56 10.78
C ARG A 25 -1.95 -21.86 10.17
N THR A 26 -0.97 -22.64 9.70
CA THR A 26 0.22 -22.11 9.02
C THR A 26 -0.16 -21.39 7.72
N ALA A 27 -1.03 -21.98 6.90
CA ALA A 27 -1.54 -21.36 5.68
C ALA A 27 -2.31 -20.07 5.96
N GLU A 28 -3.18 -20.04 6.98
CA GLU A 28 -3.88 -18.82 7.40
C GLU A 28 -2.92 -17.71 7.84
N LEU A 29 -1.85 -18.04 8.58
CA LEU A 29 -0.83 -17.07 8.98
C LEU A 29 -0.14 -16.44 7.77
N TYR A 30 0.28 -17.26 6.80
CA TYR A 30 0.94 -16.76 5.60
C TYR A 30 0.00 -15.91 4.73
N ILE A 31 -1.26 -16.33 4.57
CA ILE A 31 -2.25 -15.55 3.81
C ILE A 31 -2.51 -14.21 4.49
N ASN A 32 -2.66 -14.18 5.82
CA ASN A 32 -2.87 -12.94 6.55
C ASN A 32 -1.66 -12.00 6.47
N ALA A 33 -0.43 -12.54 6.56
CA ALA A 33 0.79 -11.76 6.40
C ALA A 33 0.90 -11.17 4.98
N TRP A 34 0.59 -11.97 3.97
CA TRP A 34 0.59 -11.52 2.58
C TRP A 34 -0.49 -10.47 2.31
N LEU A 35 -1.72 -10.64 2.80
CA LEU A 35 -2.78 -9.65 2.65
C LEU A 35 -2.41 -8.33 3.37
N ALA A 36 -1.84 -8.42 4.56
CA ALA A 36 -1.37 -7.24 5.29
C ALA A 36 -0.29 -6.50 4.49
N ASP A 37 0.69 -7.21 3.93
CA ASP A 37 1.73 -6.63 3.06
C ASP A 37 1.14 -6.01 1.79
N PHE A 38 0.29 -6.77 1.09
CA PHE A 38 -0.38 -6.36 -0.15
C PHE A 38 -1.20 -5.07 0.03
N PHE A 39 -1.98 -4.97 1.11
CA PHE A 39 -2.75 -3.76 1.43
C PHE A 39 -1.93 -2.66 2.09
N SER A 40 -0.77 -2.98 2.68
CA SER A 40 0.16 -1.97 3.23
C SER A 40 0.99 -1.27 2.16
N ASN A 41 1.17 -1.92 1.01
CA ASN A 41 1.77 -1.32 -0.18
C ASN A 41 0.77 -0.37 -0.83
N GLN A 42 0.55 0.79 -0.19
CA GLN A 42 0.17 2.01 -0.89
C GLN A 42 1.05 2.11 -2.13
N SER A 43 0.44 2.25 -3.30
CA SER A 43 1.20 2.24 -4.55
C SER A 43 2.33 3.26 -4.45
N ALA A 44 3.50 3.01 -5.08
CA ALA A 44 4.61 3.96 -5.07
C ALA A 44 4.15 5.38 -5.46
N ASN A 45 3.11 5.45 -6.30
CA ASN A 45 2.41 6.67 -6.69
C ASN A 45 1.69 7.37 -5.52
N GLU A 46 0.97 6.65 -4.66
CA GLU A 46 0.33 7.22 -3.46
C GLU A 46 1.36 7.73 -2.46
N ARG A 47 2.45 6.99 -2.25
CA ARG A 47 3.58 7.42 -1.40
C ARG A 47 4.27 8.66 -1.96
N LEU A 48 4.51 8.71 -3.26
CA LEU A 48 5.08 9.87 -3.94
C LEU A 48 4.13 11.07 -3.81
N PHE A 49 2.83 10.88 -3.99
CA PHE A 49 1.83 11.93 -3.84
C PHE A 49 1.78 12.50 -2.41
N ASP A 50 1.89 11.64 -1.39
CA ASP A 50 1.92 12.06 0.01
C ASP A 50 3.22 12.79 0.37
N ILE A 51 4.37 12.35 -0.17
CA ILE A 51 5.66 13.05 -0.03
C ILE A 51 5.58 14.43 -0.69
N MET A 52 5.04 14.52 -1.91
CA MET A 52 4.86 15.79 -2.62
C MET A 52 3.93 16.73 -1.84
N LYS A 53 2.78 16.24 -1.35
CA LYS A 53 1.87 17.04 -0.53
C LYS A 53 2.54 17.58 0.73
N LYS A 54 3.33 16.76 1.43
CA LYS A 54 4.09 17.19 2.61
C LYS A 54 5.12 18.24 2.26
N ALA A 55 5.91 18.02 1.19
CA ALA A 55 6.90 18.98 0.72
C ALA A 55 6.27 20.32 0.32
N THR A 56 5.14 20.31 -0.39
CA THR A 56 4.38 21.53 -0.75
C THR A 56 3.84 22.24 0.49
N ALA A 57 3.31 21.51 1.47
CA ALA A 57 2.83 22.10 2.72
C ALA A 57 3.96 22.75 3.54
N GLU A 58 5.12 22.09 3.62
CA GLU A 58 6.31 22.63 4.28
C GLU A 58 6.89 23.84 3.56
N ALA A 59 6.92 23.83 2.22
CA ALA A 59 7.35 24.97 1.42
C ALA A 59 6.43 26.18 1.67
N LYS A 60 5.11 25.98 1.60
CA LYS A 60 4.12 27.02 1.88
C LYS A 60 4.25 27.58 3.29
N ALA A 61 4.51 26.74 4.29
CA ALA A 61 4.73 27.16 5.68
C ALA A 61 6.02 27.98 5.86
N LYS A 62 7.02 27.78 5.01
CA LYS A 62 8.27 28.55 4.98
C LYS A 62 8.20 29.83 4.14
N GLY A 63 7.01 30.20 3.66
CA GLY A 63 6.78 31.43 2.89
C GLY A 63 7.00 31.29 1.38
N PHE A 64 7.23 30.07 0.88
CA PHE A 64 7.36 29.81 -0.55
C PHE A 64 6.03 30.12 -1.23
N ASN A 65 6.01 31.17 -2.06
CA ASN A 65 4.79 31.61 -2.72
C ASN A 65 4.68 31.01 -4.13
N GLU A 66 3.46 30.86 -4.64
CA GLU A 66 3.18 30.26 -5.96
C GLU A 66 3.91 31.01 -7.11
N ALA A 67 4.16 32.31 -6.96
CA ALA A 67 4.85 33.13 -7.95
C ALA A 67 6.37 32.85 -7.99
N GLU A 68 7.01 32.58 -6.85
CA GLU A 68 8.43 32.17 -6.78
C GLU A 68 8.64 30.80 -7.43
N LEU A 69 7.69 29.87 -7.24
CA LEU A 69 7.72 28.57 -7.92
C LEU A 69 7.55 28.72 -9.44
N GLN A 70 6.64 29.60 -9.88
CA GLN A 70 6.43 29.91 -11.30
C GLN A 70 7.63 30.63 -11.93
N GLU A 71 8.38 31.42 -11.17
CA GLU A 71 9.59 32.09 -11.64
C GLU A 71 10.75 31.09 -11.77
N LEU A 72 10.95 30.22 -10.79
CA LEU A 72 11.95 29.13 -10.84
C LEU A 72 11.70 28.12 -11.98
N LEU A 73 10.43 27.79 -12.25
CA LEU A 73 10.08 26.87 -13.34
C LEU A 73 10.20 27.51 -14.74
N LYS A 74 10.21 28.85 -14.84
CA LYS A 74 10.43 29.59 -16.09
C LYS A 74 11.90 29.89 -16.35
N SER A 75 12.77 29.85 -15.33
CA SER A 75 14.20 30.12 -15.49
C SER A 75 15.02 28.96 -16.06
N ASP A 76 14.40 27.80 -16.27
CA ASP A 76 15.02 26.60 -16.88
C ASP A 76 14.56 26.34 -18.34
N GLU A 77 13.85 27.29 -18.96
CA GLU A 77 13.67 27.37 -20.44
C GLU A 77 14.60 28.42 -21.05
#